data_AF-A0A1M7F974-F1
#
_entry.id   AF-A0A1M7F974-F1
#
_cell.length_a   1.000
_cell.length_b   1.000
_cell.length_c   1.000
_cell.angle_alpha   90.00
_cell.angle_beta   90.00
_cell.angle_gamma   90.00
#
_symmetry.space_group_name_H-M   'P 1'
#
loop_
_entity.id
_entity.type
_entity.pdbx_description
1 polymer ?
#
loop_
_entity_poly.entity_id
_entity_poly.type
_entity_poly.pdbx_seq_one_letter_code
_entity_poly.pdbx_strand_id
1 'polypeptide(L)'
;MNAAKRPARVLLGATCYTDAEGTMQIAVLAAREIGAELHGLLVVDESILAAASAPRACSVGFSGARIAQITAEQMQAAFRADARRFREQLLRTARGASLGAGFRQEHGRLAAVLEQGAGAGDLIVYGFRRAPRDSDCVILIASATDPAPRLTALAAHLSEGLGKPLIVLVPVQAGEVRPAPLAGLAGAGIVTFDSPAALLARLERCRPAVVVASGPHAALPPVARLLDAARCPLILEPDTAPPV
;
A
#
# COMPACT_ATOMS: atom_id res chain seq x y z
N MET A 1 35.34 -6.63 4.84
CA MET A 1 34.17 -6.42 5.73
C MET A 1 32.93 -6.76 4.93
N ASN A 2 32.32 -7.94 5.16
CA ASN A 2 31.03 -8.26 4.57
C ASN A 2 30.01 -7.30 5.17
N ALA A 3 29.45 -6.40 4.36
CA ALA A 3 28.27 -5.64 4.76
C ALA A 3 27.18 -6.65 5.10
N ALA A 4 26.85 -6.80 6.38
CA ALA A 4 25.81 -7.70 6.82
C ALA A 4 24.52 -7.35 6.06
N LYS A 5 24.04 -8.28 5.23
CA LYS A 5 22.85 -8.09 4.40
C LYS A 5 21.68 -7.82 5.34
N ARG A 6 21.15 -6.60 5.32
CA ARG A 6 20.01 -6.20 6.14
C ARG A 6 18.82 -7.11 5.78
N PRO A 7 18.05 -7.61 6.77
CA PRO A 7 16.86 -8.41 6.46
C PRO A 7 15.86 -7.58 5.66
N ALA A 8 15.16 -8.23 4.73
CA ALA A 8 14.08 -7.60 3.98
C ALA A 8 12.96 -7.17 4.93
N ARG A 9 12.29 -6.07 4.62
CA ARG A 9 11.21 -5.50 5.43
C ARG A 9 9.97 -5.29 4.58
N VAL A 10 8.80 -5.46 5.20
CA VAL A 10 7.53 -4.94 4.70
C VAL A 10 7.23 -3.65 5.46
N LEU A 11 7.23 -2.52 4.75
CA LEU A 11 6.94 -1.21 5.31
C LEU A 11 5.45 -0.89 5.15
N LEU A 12 4.67 -1.07 6.21
CA LEU A 12 3.27 -0.64 6.26
C LEU A 12 3.20 0.84 6.62
N GLY A 13 2.97 1.69 5.63
CA GLY A 13 2.80 3.13 5.83
C GLY A 13 1.35 3.56 5.90
N ALA A 14 1.02 4.46 6.81
CA ALA A 14 -0.32 5.04 6.92
C ALA A 14 -0.26 6.48 7.46
N THR A 15 -1.33 7.26 7.24
CA THR A 15 -1.48 8.61 7.82
C THR A 15 -2.33 8.61 9.10
N CYS A 16 -3.10 7.56 9.35
CA CYS A 16 -3.86 7.35 10.58
C CYS A 16 -3.90 5.85 10.96
N TYR A 17 -4.29 5.54 12.20
CA TYR A 17 -4.40 4.13 12.62
C TYR A 17 -5.44 3.36 11.78
N THR A 18 -6.53 4.02 11.43
CA THR A 18 -7.64 3.36 10.72
C THR A 18 -7.24 2.88 9.32
N ASP A 19 -6.35 3.60 8.64
CA ASP A 19 -5.79 3.17 7.35
C ASP A 19 -4.85 1.98 7.52
N ALA A 20 -4.04 1.97 8.58
CA ALA A 20 -3.14 0.86 8.88
C ALA A 20 -3.91 -0.40 9.29
N GLU A 21 -4.96 -0.26 10.09
CA GLU A 21 -5.78 -1.36 10.60
C GLU A 21 -6.41 -2.15 9.46
N GLY A 22 -6.96 -1.46 8.45
CA GLY A 22 -7.56 -2.09 7.27
C GLY A 22 -6.58 -2.91 6.43
N THR A 23 -5.28 -2.65 6.56
CA THR A 23 -4.22 -3.27 5.76
C THR A 23 -3.34 -4.24 6.56
N MET A 24 -3.47 -4.26 7.89
CA MET A 24 -2.56 -4.99 8.78
C MET A 24 -2.41 -6.47 8.41
N GLN A 25 -3.53 -7.15 8.12
CA GLN A 25 -3.53 -8.57 7.76
C GLN A 25 -2.81 -8.82 6.42
N ILE A 26 -3.02 -7.95 5.43
CA ILE A 26 -2.34 -8.01 4.13
C ILE A 26 -0.83 -7.84 4.32
N ALA A 27 -0.40 -6.87 5.14
CA ALA A 27 1.02 -6.65 5.40
C ALA A 27 1.68 -7.84 6.11
N VAL A 28 0.96 -8.51 7.02
CA VAL A 28 1.43 -9.74 7.68
C VAL A 28 1.55 -10.89 6.70
N LEU A 29 0.55 -11.09 5.83
CA LEU A 29 0.62 -12.12 4.78
C LEU A 29 1.81 -11.87 3.86
N ALA A 30 2.01 -10.63 3.41
CA ALA A 30 3.14 -10.26 2.58
C ALA A 30 4.50 -10.50 3.28
N ALA A 31 4.60 -10.15 4.56
CA ALA A 31 5.82 -10.34 5.33
C ALA A 31 6.15 -11.83 5.51
N ARG A 32 5.15 -12.69 5.76
CA ARG A 32 5.34 -14.14 5.86
C ARG A 32 5.78 -14.74 4.54
N GLU A 33 5.12 -14.36 3.44
CA GLU A 33 5.41 -14.89 2.11
C GLU A 33 6.86 -14.65 1.69
N ILE A 34 7.40 -13.46 2.00
CA ILE A 34 8.75 -13.08 1.58
C ILE A 34 9.82 -13.28 2.67
N GLY A 35 9.44 -13.82 3.83
CA GLY A 35 10.35 -13.99 4.98
C GLY A 35 10.93 -12.67 5.52
N ALA A 36 10.12 -11.60 5.53
CA ALA A 36 10.54 -10.26 5.94
C ALA A 36 10.06 -9.88 7.35
N GLU A 37 10.71 -8.88 7.94
CA GLU A 37 10.21 -8.21 9.13
C GLU A 37 9.06 -7.26 8.78
N LEU A 38 8.13 -7.05 9.71
CA LEU A 38 7.02 -6.12 9.54
C LEU A 38 7.29 -4.78 10.23
N HIS A 39 7.43 -3.70 9.47
CA HIS A 39 7.71 -2.37 9.98
C HIS A 39 6.53 -1.43 9.73
N GLY A 40 5.96 -0.86 10.79
CA GLY A 40 4.92 0.16 10.69
C GLY A 40 5.53 1.56 10.64
N LEU A 41 5.01 2.39 9.74
CA LEU A 41 5.39 3.78 9.60
C LEU A 41 4.12 4.65 9.62
N LEU A 42 3.93 5.42 10.69
CA LEU A 42 2.88 6.45 10.72
C LEU A 42 3.48 7.77 10.23
N VAL A 43 2.95 8.32 9.14
CA VAL A 43 3.39 9.60 8.58
C VAL A 43 2.40 10.70 8.95
N VAL A 44 2.89 11.70 9.67
CA VAL A 44 2.12 12.89 10.02
C VAL A 44 2.24 13.90 8.87
N ASP A 45 1.13 14.18 8.21
CA ASP A 45 1.07 15.20 7.17
C ASP A 45 0.98 16.59 7.83
N GLU A 46 2.05 17.37 7.71
CA GLU A 46 2.14 18.72 8.28
C GLU A 46 1.09 19.66 7.70
N SER A 47 0.60 19.42 6.48
CA SER A 47 -0.48 20.22 5.89
C SER A 47 -1.79 20.06 6.65
N ILE A 48 -2.06 18.87 7.23
CA ILE A 48 -3.23 18.62 8.07
C ILE A 48 -3.10 19.37 9.40
N LEU A 49 -1.90 19.37 10.01
CA LEU A 49 -1.64 20.13 11.24
C LEU A 49 -1.74 21.64 11.01
N ALA A 50 -1.22 22.14 9.89
CA ALA A 50 -1.33 23.54 9.51
C ALA A 50 -2.80 23.94 9.30
N ALA A 51 -3.58 23.09 8.61
CA ALA A 51 -5.01 23.33 8.40
C ALA A 51 -5.80 23.34 9.71
N ALA A 52 -5.45 22.49 10.69
CA ALA A 52 -6.08 22.47 12.01
C ALA A 52 -5.80 23.74 12.84
N SER A 53 -4.76 24.50 12.49
CA SER A 53 -4.43 25.78 13.13
C SER A 53 -5.21 26.96 12.55
N ALA A 54 -6.00 26.75 11.48
CA ALA A 54 -6.76 27.81 10.85
C ALA A 54 -7.94 28.29 11.74
N PRO A 55 -8.26 29.60 11.77
CA PRO A 55 -9.33 30.15 12.63
C PRO A 55 -10.73 29.57 12.41
N ARG A 56 -10.95 28.88 11.28
CA ARG A 56 -12.24 28.27 10.90
C ARG A 56 -12.16 26.75 10.78
N ALA A 57 -11.10 26.12 11.30
CA ALA A 57 -10.96 24.68 11.32
C ALA A 57 -12.07 24.06 12.18
N CYS A 58 -12.88 23.20 11.57
CA CYS A 58 -13.96 22.52 12.25
C CYS A 58 -14.16 21.11 11.71
N SER A 59 -14.71 20.25 12.54
CA SER A 59 -15.23 18.95 12.13
C SER A 59 -16.62 19.13 11.51
N VAL A 60 -16.84 18.45 10.39
CA VAL A 60 -18.13 18.41 9.71
C VAL A 60 -18.71 17.01 9.88
N GLY A 61 -19.93 16.94 10.41
CA GLY A 61 -20.66 15.70 10.58
C GLY A 61 -21.21 15.15 9.28
N PHE A 62 -21.74 13.93 9.34
CA PHE A 62 -22.37 13.28 8.18
C PHE A 62 -23.54 14.10 7.59
N SER A 63 -24.25 14.87 8.41
CA SER A 63 -25.33 15.77 7.98
C SER A 63 -24.84 17.08 7.34
N GLY A 64 -23.52 17.30 7.24
CA GLY A 64 -22.93 18.58 6.84
C GLY A 64 -22.91 19.63 7.95
N ALA A 65 -23.49 19.35 9.12
CA ALA A 65 -23.46 20.25 10.27
C ALA A 65 -22.03 20.34 10.85
N ARG A 66 -21.61 21.55 11.24
CA ARG A 66 -20.37 21.74 12.01
C ARG A 66 -20.57 21.17 13.40
N ILE A 67 -19.72 20.22 13.81
CA ILE A 67 -19.84 19.54 15.10
C ILE A 67 -19.03 20.29 16.17
N ALA A 68 -17.75 20.55 15.91
CA ALA A 68 -16.87 21.19 16.87
C ALA A 68 -15.70 21.89 16.17
N GLN A 69 -15.20 22.96 16.79
CA GLN A 69 -13.92 23.55 16.42
C GLN A 69 -12.79 22.55 16.70
N ILE A 70 -11.86 22.42 15.77
CA ILE A 70 -10.68 21.58 15.94
C ILE A 70 -9.52 22.50 16.32
N THR A 71 -8.83 22.20 17.41
CA THR A 71 -7.58 22.86 17.77
C THR A 71 -6.37 22.04 17.32
N ALA A 72 -5.22 22.71 17.14
CA ALA A 72 -3.96 22.03 16.85
C ALA A 72 -3.59 21.02 17.95
N GLU A 73 -3.81 21.36 19.22
CA GLU A 73 -3.55 20.46 20.37
C GLU A 73 -4.42 19.19 20.33
N GLN A 74 -5.71 19.33 19.99
CA GLN A 74 -6.60 18.19 19.81
C GLN A 74 -6.14 17.29 18.66
N MET A 75 -5.74 17.88 17.54
CA MET A 75 -5.22 17.13 16.40
C MET A 75 -3.92 16.39 16.74
N GLN A 76 -2.98 17.04 17.44
CA GLN A 76 -1.75 16.39 17.93
C GLN A 76 -2.05 15.27 18.94
N ALA A 77 -3.04 15.46 19.82
CA ALA A 77 -3.48 14.40 20.74
C ALA A 77 -4.07 13.20 19.98
N ALA A 78 -4.84 13.44 18.92
CA ALA A 78 -5.39 12.41 18.05
C ALA A 78 -4.27 11.63 17.33
N PHE A 79 -3.31 12.31 16.70
CA PHE A 79 -2.15 11.66 16.07
C PHE A 79 -1.34 10.80 17.07
N ARG A 80 -1.11 11.29 18.29
CA ARG A 80 -0.44 10.51 19.34
C ARG A 80 -1.24 9.28 19.75
N ALA A 81 -2.57 9.37 19.80
CA ALA A 81 -3.42 8.23 20.10
C ALA A 81 -3.38 7.18 18.98
N ASP A 82 -3.43 7.61 17.72
CA ASP A 82 -3.31 6.73 16.56
C ASP A 82 -1.95 6.04 16.50
N ALA A 83 -0.87 6.77 16.75
CA ALA A 83 0.48 6.17 16.80
C ALA A 83 0.60 5.07 17.86
N ARG A 84 0.04 5.29 19.07
CA ARG A 84 0.03 4.26 20.12
C ARG A 84 -0.76 3.04 19.69
N ARG A 85 -1.98 3.23 19.18
CA ARG A 85 -2.84 2.12 18.72
C ARG A 85 -2.20 1.34 17.58
N PHE A 86 -1.63 2.03 16.60
CA PHE A 86 -0.94 1.39 15.48
C PHE A 86 0.24 0.57 15.99
N ARG A 87 1.13 1.16 16.79
CA ARG A 87 2.27 0.44 17.37
C ARG A 87 1.84 -0.81 18.14
N GLU A 88 0.87 -0.68 19.02
CA GLU A 88 0.38 -1.80 19.84
C GLU A 88 -0.19 -2.91 18.96
N GLN A 89 -1.06 -2.57 18.01
CA GLN A 89 -1.70 -3.56 17.15
C GLN A 89 -0.70 -4.23 16.20
N LEU A 90 0.24 -3.47 15.65
CA LEU A 90 1.32 -3.98 14.81
C LEU A 90 2.15 -5.01 15.58
N LEU A 91 2.64 -4.65 16.77
CA LEU A 91 3.47 -5.53 17.59
C LEU A 91 2.71 -6.76 18.09
N ARG A 92 1.41 -6.64 18.39
CA ARG A 92 0.56 -7.80 18.73
C ARG A 92 0.42 -8.74 17.54
N THR A 93 0.08 -8.20 16.37
CA THR A 93 -0.18 -9.00 15.16
C THR A 93 1.10 -9.68 14.66
N ALA A 94 2.23 -8.96 14.64
CA ALA A 94 3.53 -9.52 14.28
C ALA A 94 3.96 -10.65 15.22
N ARG A 95 3.78 -10.48 16.54
CA ARG A 95 4.06 -11.54 17.52
C ARG A 95 3.19 -12.78 17.29
N GLY A 96 1.90 -12.61 17.03
CA GLY A 96 0.99 -13.69 16.69
C GLY A 96 1.38 -14.45 15.40
N ALA A 97 2.09 -13.77 14.50
CA ALA A 97 2.61 -14.35 13.25
C ALA A 97 4.10 -14.76 13.32
N SER A 98 4.73 -14.68 14.50
CA SER A 98 6.17 -14.95 14.70
C SER A 98 7.09 -14.14 13.79
N LEU A 99 6.73 -12.88 13.50
CA LEU A 99 7.52 -11.95 12.70
C LEU A 99 8.32 -10.99 13.59
N GLY A 100 9.54 -10.65 13.16
CA GLY A 100 10.23 -9.47 13.67
C GLY A 100 9.44 -8.20 13.31
N ALA A 101 9.42 -7.21 14.20
CA ALA A 101 8.66 -5.99 13.94
C ALA A 101 9.27 -4.72 14.53
N GLY A 102 9.04 -3.61 13.83
CA GLY A 102 9.46 -2.26 14.24
C GLY A 102 8.36 -1.23 13.98
N PHE A 103 8.39 -0.12 14.71
CA PHE A 103 7.45 0.99 14.51
C PHE A 103 8.16 2.33 14.58
N ARG A 104 7.84 3.23 13.65
CA ARG A 104 8.36 4.59 13.59
C ARG A 104 7.25 5.59 13.24
N GLN A 105 7.49 6.84 13.62
CA GLN A 105 6.69 7.99 13.23
C GLN A 105 7.60 8.94 12.47
N GLU A 106 7.12 9.48 11.36
CA GLU A 106 7.83 10.44 10.53
C GLU A 106 6.90 11.56 10.10
N HIS A 107 7.45 12.65 9.58
CA HIS A 107 6.70 13.78 9.05
C HIS A 107 6.87 13.88 7.53
N GLY A 108 5.84 14.37 6.85
CA GLY A 108 5.89 14.68 5.42
C GLY A 108 4.83 13.96 4.60
N ARG A 109 5.14 13.71 3.33
CA ARG A 109 4.22 13.03 2.39
C ARG A 109 4.43 11.53 2.44
N LEU A 110 3.37 10.76 2.68
CA LEU A 110 3.43 9.31 2.87
C LEU A 110 4.28 8.58 1.83
N ALA A 111 4.03 8.81 0.54
CA ALA A 111 4.78 8.16 -0.54
C ALA A 111 6.28 8.49 -0.50
N ALA A 112 6.63 9.78 -0.37
CA ALA A 112 8.03 10.20 -0.33
C ALA A 112 8.78 9.60 0.87
N VAL A 113 8.17 9.59 2.05
CA VAL A 113 8.81 9.04 3.26
C VAL A 113 8.99 7.52 3.14
N LEU A 114 8.00 6.80 2.61
CA LEU A 114 8.12 5.36 2.38
C LEU A 114 9.20 5.02 1.37
N GLU A 115 9.23 5.72 0.24
CA GLU A 115 10.24 5.52 -0.81
C GLU A 115 11.66 5.82 -0.28
N GLN A 116 11.85 6.89 0.48
CA GLN A 116 13.14 7.23 1.10
C GLN A 116 13.55 6.25 2.20
N GLY A 117 12.59 5.66 2.92
CA GLY A 117 12.85 4.73 4.01
C GLY A 117 13.05 3.27 3.58
N ALA A 118 12.66 2.94 2.35
CA ALA A 118 12.75 1.62 1.75
C ALA A 118 14.13 1.42 1.09
N GLY A 119 14.68 0.22 1.24
CA GLY A 119 15.89 -0.21 0.58
C GLY A 119 15.64 -1.36 -0.38
N ALA A 120 16.67 -1.77 -1.11
CA ALA A 120 16.61 -2.92 -2.00
C ALA A 120 16.13 -4.19 -1.27
N GLY A 121 15.11 -4.84 -1.80
CA GLY A 121 14.50 -6.04 -1.24
C GLY A 121 13.35 -5.78 -0.26
N ASP A 122 13.10 -4.54 0.16
CA ASP A 122 11.90 -4.20 0.93
C ASP A 122 10.64 -4.24 0.05
N LEU A 123 9.47 -4.33 0.70
CA LEU A 123 8.18 -4.06 0.08
C LEU A 123 7.53 -2.87 0.78
N ILE A 124 6.91 -1.98 0.01
CA ILE A 124 6.11 -0.88 0.52
C ILE A 124 4.65 -1.29 0.45
N VAL A 125 3.94 -1.12 1.56
CA VAL A 125 2.50 -1.35 1.67
C VAL A 125 1.84 -0.04 2.10
N TYR A 126 1.05 0.54 1.22
CA TYR A 126 0.26 1.72 1.50
C TYR A 126 -1.04 1.32 2.20
N GLY A 127 -1.18 1.78 3.45
CA GLY A 127 -2.39 1.66 4.25
C GLY A 127 -3.54 2.39 3.60
N PHE A 128 -4.73 1.77 3.64
CA PHE A 128 -5.94 2.38 3.12
C PHE A 128 -7.15 1.83 3.87
N ARG A 129 -7.94 2.72 4.48
CA ARG A 129 -9.21 2.31 5.09
C ARG A 129 -10.26 2.08 4.01
N ARG A 130 -10.67 0.82 3.84
CA ARG A 130 -11.82 0.48 3.00
C ARG A 130 -13.14 0.47 3.76
N ALA A 131 -14.23 0.74 3.05
CA ALA A 131 -15.56 0.33 3.48
C ALA A 131 -15.67 -1.23 3.49
N PRO A 132 -16.28 -1.86 4.53
CA PRO A 132 -16.15 -3.30 4.79
C PRO A 132 -16.69 -4.31 3.76
N ARG A 133 -17.37 -3.92 2.67
CA ARG A 133 -18.23 -4.87 1.90
C ARG A 133 -18.07 -4.92 0.39
N ASP A 134 -17.17 -4.17 -0.22
CA ASP A 134 -17.22 -3.98 -1.69
C ASP A 134 -16.02 -4.54 -2.47
N SER A 135 -15.30 -5.56 -1.96
CA SER A 135 -14.10 -6.08 -2.64
C SER A 135 -14.33 -7.35 -3.43
N ASP A 136 -13.93 -7.34 -4.71
CA ASP A 136 -14.29 -8.40 -5.65
C ASP A 136 -13.09 -9.24 -6.13
N CYS A 137 -11.87 -8.70 -6.06
CA CYS A 137 -10.68 -9.35 -6.63
C CYS A 137 -9.37 -8.92 -5.97
N VAL A 138 -8.28 -9.64 -6.22
CA VAL A 138 -6.91 -9.15 -6.07
C VAL A 138 -6.43 -8.71 -7.46
N ILE A 139 -5.74 -7.57 -7.55
CA ILE A 139 -5.18 -7.10 -8.82
C ILE A 139 -3.65 -7.16 -8.78
N LEU A 140 -3.06 -7.75 -9.81
CA LEU A 140 -1.65 -7.60 -10.16
C LEU A 140 -1.54 -6.67 -11.37
N ILE A 141 -0.84 -5.55 -11.25
CA ILE A 141 -0.42 -4.74 -12.39
C ILE A 141 0.93 -5.28 -12.83
N ALA A 142 0.95 -5.94 -13.99
CA ALA A 142 2.14 -6.56 -14.54
C ALA A 142 2.94 -5.54 -15.37
N SER A 143 4.25 -5.50 -15.16
CA SER A 143 5.16 -4.86 -16.12
C SER A 143 5.27 -5.71 -17.38
N ALA A 144 5.27 -5.08 -18.55
CA ALA A 144 5.51 -5.79 -19.80
C ALA A 144 6.98 -6.20 -19.98
N THR A 145 7.92 -5.50 -19.34
CA THR A 145 9.36 -5.67 -19.58
C THR A 145 10.07 -6.46 -18.50
N ASP A 146 9.48 -6.59 -17.30
CA ASP A 146 10.12 -7.24 -16.17
C ASP A 146 9.06 -7.91 -15.27
N PRO A 147 8.71 -9.19 -15.54
CA PRO A 147 7.78 -9.91 -14.69
C PRO A 147 8.45 -10.18 -13.35
N ALA A 148 8.18 -9.34 -12.34
CA ALA A 148 8.70 -9.50 -10.98
C ALA A 148 8.14 -10.79 -10.35
N PRO A 149 8.90 -11.90 -10.28
CA PRO A 149 8.34 -13.20 -9.91
C PRO A 149 7.87 -13.20 -8.46
N ARG A 150 8.55 -12.43 -7.60
CA ARG A 150 8.21 -12.24 -6.19
C ARG A 150 6.85 -11.58 -6.00
N LEU A 151 6.57 -10.49 -6.71
CA LEU A 151 5.28 -9.80 -6.63
C LEU A 151 4.16 -10.62 -7.28
N THR A 152 4.49 -11.39 -8.31
CA THR A 152 3.57 -12.34 -8.94
C THR A 152 3.14 -13.43 -7.96
N ALA A 153 4.11 -14.07 -7.28
CA ALA A 153 3.84 -15.06 -6.24
C ALA A 153 3.05 -14.45 -5.07
N LEU A 154 3.42 -13.24 -4.63
CA LEU A 154 2.69 -12.53 -3.58
C LEU A 154 1.23 -12.27 -3.97
N ALA A 155 0.96 -11.82 -5.19
CA ALA A 155 -0.41 -11.58 -5.65
C ALA A 155 -1.25 -12.87 -5.68
N ALA A 156 -0.66 -13.99 -6.11
CA ALA A 156 -1.30 -15.31 -6.05
C ALA A 156 -1.58 -15.73 -4.60
N HIS A 157 -0.61 -15.61 -3.70
CA HIS A 157 -0.78 -15.95 -2.28
C HIS A 157 -1.85 -15.08 -1.60
N LEU A 158 -1.92 -13.79 -1.92
CA LEU A 158 -2.96 -12.89 -1.43
C LEU A 158 -4.34 -13.26 -1.99
N SER A 159 -4.42 -13.65 -3.27
CA SER A 159 -5.66 -14.13 -3.89
C SER A 159 -6.21 -15.35 -3.15
N GLU A 160 -5.36 -16.34 -2.89
CA GLU A 160 -5.70 -17.55 -2.14
C GLU A 160 -6.07 -17.23 -0.69
N GLY A 161 -5.22 -16.48 0.02
CA GLY A 161 -5.42 -16.15 1.42
C GLY A 161 -6.66 -15.29 1.69
N LEU A 162 -7.09 -14.49 0.71
CA LEU A 162 -8.31 -13.68 0.78
C LEU A 162 -9.54 -14.40 0.20
N GLY A 163 -9.36 -15.55 -0.47
CA GLY A 163 -10.42 -16.25 -1.19
C GLY A 163 -11.04 -15.39 -2.31
N LYS A 164 -10.24 -14.56 -2.98
CA LYS A 164 -10.68 -13.63 -4.03
C LYS A 164 -10.01 -13.99 -5.35
N PRO A 165 -10.69 -13.86 -6.50
CA PRO A 165 -10.07 -14.11 -7.81
C PRO A 165 -8.92 -13.13 -8.07
N LEU A 166 -7.87 -13.62 -8.73
CA LEU A 166 -6.76 -12.80 -9.21
C LEU A 166 -7.06 -12.27 -10.62
N ILE A 167 -6.89 -10.96 -10.82
CA ILE A 167 -6.94 -10.30 -12.11
C ILE A 167 -5.56 -9.69 -12.41
N VAL A 168 -5.03 -9.96 -13.59
CA VAL A 168 -3.75 -9.41 -14.04
C VAL A 168 -4.01 -8.35 -15.08
N LEU A 169 -3.57 -7.12 -14.79
CA LEU A 169 -3.63 -5.99 -15.71
C LEU A 169 -2.27 -5.87 -16.43
N VAL A 170 -2.28 -5.98 -17.75
CA VAL A 170 -1.07 -5.94 -18.60
C VAL A 170 -1.15 -4.76 -19.58
N PRO A 171 -0.13 -3.92 -19.71
CA PRO A 171 -0.15 -2.86 -20.73
C PRO A 171 -0.09 -3.45 -22.14
N VAL A 172 -0.86 -2.90 -23.08
CA VAL A 172 -0.76 -3.21 -24.51
C VAL A 172 0.52 -2.56 -25.01
N GLN A 173 1.53 -3.35 -25.37
CA GLN A 173 2.69 -2.85 -26.10
C GLN A 173 2.44 -2.92 -27.61
N ALA A 174 2.91 -1.89 -28.33
CA ALA A 174 2.80 -1.81 -29.77
C ALA A 174 3.73 -2.86 -30.43
N GLY A 175 3.14 -4.01 -30.81
CA GLY A 175 3.85 -5.11 -31.47
C GLY A 175 3.83 -6.38 -30.62
N GLU A 176 2.78 -7.19 -30.78
CA GLU A 176 2.58 -8.54 -30.23
C GLU A 176 3.00 -8.79 -28.77
N VAL A 177 2.06 -8.55 -27.84
CA VAL A 177 2.15 -9.09 -26.49
C VAL A 177 1.75 -10.55 -26.50
N ARG A 178 2.73 -11.46 -26.52
CA ARG A 178 2.56 -12.71 -25.78
C ARG A 178 2.77 -12.33 -24.32
N PRO A 179 1.79 -12.48 -23.40
CA PRO A 179 2.10 -12.37 -21.99
C PRO A 179 3.25 -13.34 -21.76
N ALA A 180 4.42 -12.83 -21.34
CA ALA A 180 5.47 -13.71 -20.83
C ALA A 180 4.78 -14.67 -19.87
N PRO A 181 5.05 -15.99 -19.94
CA PRO A 181 4.28 -16.96 -19.19
C PRO A 181 4.25 -16.48 -17.73
N LEU A 182 3.07 -16.05 -17.30
CA LEU A 182 2.77 -15.70 -15.92
C LEU A 182 2.74 -17.02 -15.16
N ALA A 183 3.91 -17.67 -15.10
CA ALA A 183 4.10 -18.98 -14.53
C ALA A 183 3.68 -18.89 -13.06
N GLY A 184 2.73 -19.74 -12.67
CA GLY A 184 2.13 -19.70 -11.34
C GLY A 184 0.79 -18.98 -11.23
N LEU A 185 0.29 -18.30 -12.28
CA LEU A 185 -1.02 -17.64 -12.28
C LEU A 185 -2.12 -18.45 -12.99
N ALA A 186 -2.13 -19.78 -12.80
CA ALA A 186 -3.17 -20.62 -13.39
C ALA A 186 -4.57 -20.18 -12.91
N GLY A 187 -5.46 -19.83 -13.85
CA GLY A 187 -6.82 -19.38 -13.55
C GLY A 187 -6.99 -17.88 -13.30
N ALA A 188 -5.92 -17.07 -13.39
CA ALA A 188 -6.03 -15.62 -13.27
C ALA A 188 -6.71 -15.00 -14.51
N GLY A 189 -7.61 -14.04 -14.28
CA GLY A 189 -8.23 -13.27 -15.38
C GLY A 189 -7.24 -12.26 -15.94
N ILE A 190 -6.83 -12.41 -17.20
CA ILE A 190 -5.92 -11.47 -17.85
C ILE A 190 -6.72 -10.38 -18.56
N VAL A 191 -6.34 -9.13 -18.31
CA VAL A 191 -6.95 -7.94 -18.87
C VAL A 191 -5.84 -7.02 -19.36
N THR A 192 -6.02 -6.46 -20.56
CA THR A 192 -5.09 -5.46 -21.09
C THR A 192 -5.59 -4.03 -20.87
N PHE A 193 -4.66 -3.07 -20.87
CA PHE A 193 -4.94 -1.64 -20.88
C PHE A 193 -3.94 -0.89 -21.80
N ASP A 194 -4.37 0.18 -22.44
CA ASP A 194 -3.57 0.92 -23.43
C ASP A 194 -3.03 2.26 -22.91
N SER A 195 -3.47 2.70 -21.73
CA SER A 195 -3.18 4.02 -21.21
C SER A 195 -3.28 4.08 -19.68
N PRO A 196 -2.60 5.04 -19.02
CA PRO A 196 -2.75 5.29 -17.59
C PRO A 196 -4.21 5.56 -17.18
N ALA A 197 -4.98 6.26 -18.00
CA ALA A 197 -6.39 6.53 -17.74
C ALA A 197 -7.25 5.26 -17.78
N ALA A 198 -7.00 4.37 -18.75
CA ALA A 198 -7.68 3.08 -18.84
C ALA A 198 -7.36 2.17 -17.65
N LEU A 199 -6.12 2.20 -17.16
CA LEU A 199 -5.72 1.49 -15.94
C LEU A 199 -6.51 1.99 -14.72
N LEU A 200 -6.53 3.30 -14.47
CA LEU A 200 -7.27 3.88 -13.33
C LEU A 200 -8.77 3.56 -13.41
N ALA A 201 -9.40 3.73 -14.58
CA ALA A 201 -10.81 3.39 -14.79
C ALA A 201 -11.08 1.89 -14.63
N ARG A 202 -10.08 1.02 -14.82
CA ARG A 202 -10.21 -0.41 -14.56
C ARG A 202 -10.13 -0.72 -13.06
N LEU A 203 -9.23 -0.09 -12.32
CA LEU A 203 -9.14 -0.23 -10.87
C LEU A 203 -10.45 0.20 -10.18
N GLU A 204 -11.03 1.33 -10.59
CA GLU A 204 -12.31 1.82 -10.06
C GLU A 204 -13.47 0.84 -10.28
N ARG A 205 -13.51 0.20 -11.46
CA ARG A 205 -14.57 -0.76 -11.81
C ARG A 205 -14.40 -2.11 -11.11
N CYS A 206 -13.16 -2.58 -10.96
CA CYS A 206 -12.87 -3.90 -10.39
C CYS A 206 -12.90 -3.95 -8.87
N ARG A 207 -12.83 -2.79 -8.19
CA ARG A 207 -12.91 -2.68 -6.72
C ARG A 207 -11.97 -3.67 -6.01
N PRO A 208 -10.66 -3.68 -6.32
CA PRO A 208 -9.71 -4.66 -5.80
C PRO A 208 -9.60 -4.62 -4.27
N ALA A 209 -9.51 -5.77 -3.61
CA ALA A 209 -9.19 -5.92 -2.18
C ALA A 209 -7.77 -5.43 -1.86
N VAL A 210 -6.85 -5.64 -2.78
CA VAL A 210 -5.46 -5.17 -2.76
C VAL A 210 -4.97 -5.07 -4.20
N VAL A 211 -4.14 -4.07 -4.47
CA VAL A 211 -3.39 -3.94 -5.72
C VAL A 211 -1.93 -4.23 -5.42
N VAL A 212 -1.34 -5.14 -6.20
CA VAL A 212 0.11 -5.37 -6.24
C VAL A 212 0.58 -4.82 -7.59
N ALA A 213 1.53 -3.90 -7.61
CA ALA A 213 2.08 -3.41 -8.88
C ALA A 213 3.54 -3.80 -9.01
N SER A 214 3.86 -4.42 -10.15
CA SER A 214 5.21 -4.77 -10.56
C SER A 214 5.69 -3.83 -11.66
N GLY A 215 6.97 -3.52 -11.64
CA GLY A 215 7.62 -2.65 -12.61
C GLY A 215 8.03 -1.30 -12.04
N PRO A 216 8.78 -0.52 -12.85
CA PRO A 216 9.31 0.78 -12.43
C PRO A 216 8.17 1.76 -12.13
N HIS A 217 8.30 2.53 -11.04
CA HIS A 217 7.29 3.52 -10.63
C HIS A 217 7.01 4.53 -11.75
N ALA A 218 8.02 4.86 -12.57
CA ALA A 218 7.89 5.76 -13.72
C ALA A 218 6.91 5.27 -14.80
N ALA A 219 6.64 3.96 -14.88
CA ALA A 219 5.69 3.38 -15.83
C ALA A 219 4.25 3.33 -15.29
N LEU A 220 4.05 3.65 -14.01
CA LEU A 220 2.75 3.63 -13.34
C LEU A 220 2.20 5.06 -13.17
N PRO A 221 0.87 5.22 -13.07
CA PRO A 221 0.30 6.45 -12.56
C PRO A 221 0.86 6.77 -11.15
N PRO A 222 0.91 8.05 -10.74
CA PRO A 222 1.35 8.40 -9.39
C PRO A 222 0.60 7.61 -8.32
N VAL A 223 1.31 7.19 -7.27
CA VAL A 223 0.77 6.37 -6.16
C VAL A 223 -0.55 6.91 -5.61
N ALA A 224 -0.66 8.23 -5.42
CA ALA A 224 -1.89 8.86 -4.95
C ALA A 224 -3.08 8.60 -5.89
N ARG A 225 -2.87 8.65 -7.20
CA ARG A 225 -3.92 8.36 -8.21
C ARG A 225 -4.30 6.89 -8.20
N LEU A 226 -3.34 5.99 -8.01
CA LEU A 226 -3.61 4.55 -7.87
C LEU A 226 -4.45 4.26 -6.62
N LEU A 227 -4.08 4.84 -5.47
CA LEU A 227 -4.83 4.70 -4.21
C LEU A 227 -6.24 5.27 -4.33
N ASP A 228 -6.40 6.44 -4.94
CA ASP A 228 -7.71 7.09 -5.15
C ASP A 228 -8.64 6.24 -6.04
N ALA A 229 -8.09 5.67 -7.11
CA ALA A 229 -8.83 4.84 -8.06
C ALA A 229 -9.17 3.46 -7.50
N ALA A 230 -8.19 2.79 -6.87
CA ALA A 230 -8.35 1.44 -6.34
C ALA A 230 -9.16 1.40 -5.03
N ARG A 231 -9.06 2.46 -4.21
CA ARG A 231 -9.65 2.56 -2.87
C ARG A 231 -9.36 1.35 -2.00
N CYS A 232 -8.13 0.87 -2.05
CA CYS A 232 -7.64 -0.28 -1.32
C CYS A 232 -6.14 -0.16 -1.07
N PRO A 233 -5.57 -1.08 -0.28
CA PRO A 233 -4.13 -1.14 -0.09
C PRO A 233 -3.39 -1.37 -1.40
N LEU A 234 -2.23 -0.72 -1.53
CA LEU A 234 -1.32 -0.85 -2.66
C LEU A 234 0.03 -1.39 -2.17
N ILE A 235 0.55 -2.39 -2.86
CA ILE A 235 1.85 -3.01 -2.59
C ILE A 235 2.77 -2.77 -3.78
N LEU A 236 3.95 -2.22 -3.52
CA LEU A 236 4.99 -1.95 -4.50
C LEU A 236 6.36 -2.39 -3.98
N GLU A 237 7.28 -2.67 -4.89
CA GLU A 237 8.72 -2.64 -4.58
C GLU A 237 9.21 -1.19 -4.64
N PRO A 238 10.18 -0.78 -3.80
CA PRO A 238 10.74 0.55 -3.90
C PRO A 238 11.49 0.72 -5.22
N ASP A 239 11.44 1.93 -5.77
CA ASP A 239 12.23 2.30 -6.94
C ASP A 239 13.70 2.37 -6.51
N THR A 240 14.43 1.27 -6.66
CA THR A 240 15.86 1.25 -6.36
C THR A 240 16.58 1.96 -7.49
N ALA A 241 16.79 3.27 -7.35
CA ALA A 241 17.85 3.92 -8.11
C ALA A 241 19.17 3.17 -7.82
N PRO A 242 20.04 2.94 -8.83
CA PRO A 242 21.36 2.40 -8.55
C PRO A 242 22.06 3.32 -7.54
N PRO A 243 22.79 2.77 -6.56
CA PRO A 243 23.55 3.59 -5.63
C PRO A 243 24.50 4.50 -6.44
N VAL A 244 24.38 5.81 -6.22
CA VAL A 244 25.29 6.83 -6.76
C VAL A 244 26.68 6.65 -6.17
#